data_AF-A0AAV6TJ63-F1
#
_entry.id   AF-A0AAV6TJ63-F1
#
_cell.length_a   1.000
_cell.length_b   1.000
_cell.length_c   1.000
_cell.angle_alpha   90.00
_cell.angle_beta   90.00
_cell.angle_gamma   90.00
#
_symmetry.space_group_name_H-M   'P 1'
#
loop_
_entity.id
_entity.type
_entity.pdbx_description
1 polymer ?
#
loop_
_entity_poly.entity_id
_entity_poly.type
_entity_poly.pdbx_seq_one_letter_code
_entity_poly.pdbx_strand_id
1 'polypeptide(L)'
;INWQAKIDASYYLTQRQTADQEDDPSMKTATVQQRGTLQVPVQVQVPGSLLRWTFMTKEYNIKFGLFLKEKSGKLKELVAVESVDCQVIPEENEFLCEKAGTCEYWNFVF
;
A
#
# COMPACT_ATOMS: atom_id res chain seq x y z
N ILE A 1 -6.06 -28.77 -9.32
CA ILE A 1 -5.44 -27.43 -9.43
C ILE A 1 -4.34 -27.37 -8.40
N ASN A 2 -3.07 -27.20 -8.82
CA ASN A 2 -1.91 -27.27 -7.93
C ASN A 2 -1.60 -25.85 -7.43
N TRP A 3 -1.96 -25.57 -6.18
CA TRP A 3 -1.85 -24.25 -5.53
C TRP A 3 -0.44 -23.96 -4.96
N GLN A 4 0.55 -24.82 -5.22
CA GLN A 4 1.90 -24.74 -4.67
C GLN A 4 3.00 -24.63 -5.73
N ALA A 5 2.69 -24.18 -6.94
CA ALA A 5 3.70 -23.99 -7.97
C ALA A 5 4.63 -22.82 -7.55
N LYS A 6 5.72 -23.13 -6.83
CA LYS A 6 6.88 -22.25 -6.70
C LYS A 6 7.43 -22.07 -8.11
N ILE A 7 7.20 -20.90 -8.69
CA ILE A 7 7.74 -20.53 -9.99
C ILE A 7 9.26 -20.40 -9.80
N ASP A 8 10.04 -21.01 -10.70
CA ASP A 8 11.49 -20.92 -10.64
C ASP A 8 11.94 -19.47 -10.78
N ALA A 9 12.98 -19.10 -10.03
CA ALA A 9 13.48 -17.73 -9.99
C ALA A 9 13.79 -17.15 -11.40
N SER A 10 14.18 -18.02 -12.34
CA SER A 10 14.48 -17.69 -13.73
C SER A 10 13.28 -17.26 -14.58
N TYR A 11 12.05 -17.53 -14.15
CA TYR A 11 10.82 -17.08 -14.82
C TYR A 11 10.31 -15.73 -14.29
N TYR A 12 10.81 -15.25 -13.16
CA TYR A 12 10.53 -13.86 -12.78
C TYR A 12 11.30 -12.98 -13.76
N LEU A 13 10.57 -12.20 -14.55
CA LEU A 13 11.15 -11.16 -15.39
C LEU A 13 12.09 -10.35 -14.50
N THR A 14 13.36 -10.24 -14.91
CA THR A 14 14.27 -9.23 -14.37
C THR A 14 13.75 -7.89 -14.85
N GLN A 15 12.68 -7.40 -14.24
CA GLN A 15 12.19 -6.07 -14.49
C GLN A 15 13.17 -5.14 -13.78
N ARG A 16 14.33 -4.94 -14.41
CA ARG A 16 15.06 -3.68 -14.27
C ARG A 16 14.09 -2.63 -14.78
N GLN A 17 13.30 -2.07 -13.88
CA GLN A 17 12.60 -0.84 -14.14
C GLN A 17 13.70 0.20 -14.37
N THR A 18 13.94 0.50 -15.64
CA THR A 18 14.59 1.75 -16.03
C THR A 18 13.89 2.87 -15.28
N ALA A 19 14.64 3.86 -14.82
CA ALA A 19 14.18 5.02 -14.03
C ALA A 19 13.12 5.91 -14.73
N ASP A 20 12.54 5.42 -15.82
CA ASP A 20 11.57 6.03 -16.72
C ASP A 20 10.32 5.11 -16.84
N GLN A 21 9.86 4.48 -15.76
CA GLN A 21 8.48 3.99 -15.75
C GLN A 21 7.60 5.22 -15.92
N GLU A 22 6.98 5.36 -17.09
CA GLU A 22 6.00 6.41 -17.38
C GLU A 22 5.06 6.48 -16.17
N ASP A 23 5.03 7.65 -15.52
CA ASP A 23 4.13 7.92 -14.39
C ASP A 23 2.73 7.45 -14.82
N ASP A 24 2.24 6.33 -14.24
CA ASP A 24 0.86 5.91 -14.46
C ASP A 24 0.01 7.14 -14.13
N PRO A 25 -0.75 7.69 -15.10
CA PRO A 25 -1.43 8.96 -14.91
C PRO A 25 -2.48 8.91 -13.79
N SER A 26 -2.84 7.71 -13.32
CA SER A 26 -3.71 7.50 -12.15
C SER A 26 -2.96 7.59 -10.80
N MET A 27 -1.63 7.43 -10.80
CA MET A 27 -0.82 7.55 -9.60
C MET A 27 -0.59 9.02 -9.23
N LYS A 28 -0.54 9.27 -7.92
CA LYS A 28 -0.28 10.60 -7.36
C LYS A 28 1.01 10.58 -6.57
N THR A 29 1.82 11.63 -6.75
CA THR A 29 3.06 11.83 -6.02
C THR A 29 2.81 12.70 -4.78
N ALA A 30 3.39 12.30 -3.65
CA ALA A 30 3.40 13.08 -2.43
C ALA A 30 4.79 13.03 -1.77
N THR A 31 5.16 14.11 -1.09
CA THR A 31 6.40 14.19 -0.31
C THR A 31 6.08 14.05 1.17
N VAL A 32 6.69 13.06 1.82
CA VAL A 32 6.60 12.88 3.28
C VAL A 32 7.91 13.33 3.90
N GLN A 33 7.85 14.28 4.83
CA GLN A 33 9.03 14.77 5.53
C GLN A 33 9.62 13.68 6.44
N GLN A 34 10.90 13.80 6.78
CA GLN A 34 11.53 12.92 7.76
C GLN A 34 10.75 12.93 9.09
N ARG A 35 10.48 11.74 9.65
CA ARG A 35 9.61 11.54 10.83
C ARG A 35 8.17 12.02 10.65
N GLY A 36 7.77 12.32 9.42
CA GLY A 36 6.43 12.72 9.05
C GLY A 36 5.50 11.54 8.82
N THR A 37 4.21 11.84 8.70
CA THR A 37 3.18 10.86 8.37
C THR A 37 2.26 11.42 7.30
N LEU A 38 1.95 10.63 6.28
CA LEU A 38 0.92 10.93 5.31
C LEU A 38 -0.28 10.01 5.52
N GLN A 39 -1.44 10.62 5.70
CA GLN A 39 -2.72 9.93 5.79
C GLN A 39 -3.48 10.05 4.48
N VAL A 40 -3.96 8.91 3.96
CA VAL A 40 -4.80 8.90 2.75
C VAL A 40 -6.15 8.26 3.11
N PRO A 41 -7.20 9.06 3.35
CA PRO A 41 -8.51 8.54 3.74
C PRO A 41 -9.27 8.00 2.52
N VAL A 42 -9.90 6.84 2.68
CA VAL A 42 -10.81 6.21 1.71
C VAL A 42 -12.14 5.88 2.40
N GLN A 43 -13.22 6.42 1.84
CA GLN A 43 -14.56 6.17 2.35
C GLN A 43 -15.12 4.86 1.77
N VAL A 44 -15.26 3.84 2.61
CA VAL A 44 -15.91 2.58 2.27
C VAL A 44 -17.40 2.69 2.58
N GLN A 45 -18.22 2.82 1.54
CA GLN A 45 -19.68 2.95 1.67
C GLN A 45 -20.37 1.59 1.80
N VAL A 46 -19.82 0.57 1.13
CA VAL A 46 -20.44 -0.76 1.03
C VAL A 46 -19.55 -1.80 1.73
N PRO A 47 -20.04 -2.52 2.75
CA PRO A 47 -19.32 -3.65 3.34
C PRO A 47 -19.01 -4.73 2.29
N GLY A 48 -17.87 -5.40 2.43
CA GLY A 48 -17.37 -6.36 1.44
C GLY A 48 -16.66 -5.73 0.24
N SER A 49 -16.46 -4.40 0.25
CA SER A 49 -15.62 -3.73 -0.75
C SER A 49 -14.16 -4.14 -0.60
N LEU A 50 -13.47 -4.24 -1.73
CA LEU A 50 -12.04 -4.54 -1.78
C LEU A 50 -11.26 -3.22 -1.94
N LEU A 51 -10.44 -2.90 -0.95
CA LEU A 51 -9.46 -1.81 -1.07
C LEU A 51 -8.23 -2.34 -1.78
N ARG A 52 -7.76 -1.60 -2.78
CA ARG A 52 -6.52 -1.88 -3.49
C ARG A 52 -5.61 -0.69 -3.41
N TRP A 53 -4.32 -0.95 -3.25
CA TRP A 53 -3.30 0.09 -3.30
C TRP A 53 -2.07 -0.41 -4.05
N THR A 54 -1.45 0.55 -4.73
CA THR A 54 -0.14 0.40 -5.35
C THR A 54 0.67 1.64 -5.01
N PHE A 55 1.87 1.47 -4.45
CA PHE A 55 2.76 2.59 -4.18
C PHE A 55 4.23 2.18 -4.31
N MET A 56 5.07 3.17 -4.57
CA MET A 56 6.52 3.02 -4.60
C MET A 56 7.20 4.24 -4.00
N THR A 57 8.46 4.09 -3.60
CA THR A 57 9.28 5.18 -3.06
C THR A 57 10.48 5.41 -3.95
N LYS A 58 10.99 6.66 -4.00
CA LYS A 58 12.15 6.99 -4.84
C LYS A 58 13.49 6.62 -4.20
N GLU A 59 13.63 6.81 -2.89
CA GLU A 59 14.96 6.82 -2.24
C GLU A 59 15.04 6.03 -0.93
N TYR A 60 13.95 5.91 -0.16
CA TYR A 60 13.96 5.30 1.18
C TYR A 60 12.74 4.42 1.39
N ASN A 61 12.93 3.33 2.12
CA ASN A 61 11.82 2.50 2.59
C ASN A 61 10.87 3.34 3.45
N ILE A 62 9.60 3.00 3.36
CA ILE A 62 8.53 3.65 4.11
C ILE A 62 7.86 2.62 4.99
N LYS A 63 7.36 3.03 6.16
CA LYS A 63 6.43 2.17 6.89
C LYS A 63 5.01 2.44 6.45
N PHE A 64 4.28 1.37 6.20
CA PHE A 64 2.88 1.42 5.77
C PHE A 64 2.01 0.64 6.75
N GLY A 65 0.84 1.18 7.06
CA GLY A 65 -0.22 0.45 7.77
C GLY A 65 -1.61 0.90 7.33
N LEU A 66 -2.60 0.05 7.59
CA LEU A 66 -4.01 0.31 7.27
C LEU A 66 -4.83 0.34 8.55
N PHE A 67 -5.63 1.39 8.71
CA PHE A 67 -6.48 1.58 9.89
C PHE A 67 -7.93 1.82 9.49
N LEU A 68 -8.86 1.27 10.25
CA LEU A 68 -10.27 1.65 10.20
C LEU A 68 -10.55 2.68 11.28
N LYS A 69 -11.07 3.84 10.87
CA LYS A 69 -11.59 4.83 11.79
C LYS A 69 -13.03 4.52 12.13
N GLU A 70 -13.26 4.16 13.38
CA GLU A 70 -14.61 3.90 13.90
C GLU A 70 -15.37 5.20 14.14
N LYS A 71 -16.70 5.12 14.25
CA LYS A 71 -17.55 6.27 14.59
C LYS A 71 -17.19 6.93 15.92
N SER A 72 -16.57 6.18 16.83
CA SER A 72 -16.04 6.66 18.11
C SER A 72 -14.79 7.54 17.96
N GLY A 73 -14.21 7.62 16.75
CA GLY A 73 -12.91 8.24 16.50
C GLY A 73 -11.71 7.34 16.82
N LYS A 74 -11.94 6.15 17.38
CA LYS A 74 -10.89 5.16 17.63
C LYS A 74 -10.37 4.59 16.30
N LEU A 75 -9.06 4.46 16.21
CA LEU A 75 -8.40 3.76 15.11
C LEU A 75 -8.23 2.29 15.47
N LYS A 76 -8.76 1.41 14.62
CA LYS A 76 -8.53 -0.02 14.68
C LYS A 76 -7.54 -0.40 13.59
N GLU A 77 -6.41 -0.98 13.97
CA GLU A 77 -5.44 -1.52 13.02
C GLU A 77 -6.06 -2.69 12.23
N LEU A 78 -5.94 -2.64 10.90
CA LEU A 78 -6.36 -3.68 9.97
C LEU A 78 -5.15 -4.39 9.36
N VAL A 79 -4.10 -3.63 9.03
CA VAL A 79 -2.79 -4.12 8.60
C VAL A 79 -1.75 -3.47 9.48
N ALA A 80 -0.88 -4.28 10.07
CA ALA A 80 0.18 -3.83 10.96
C ALA A 80 1.14 -2.87 10.25
N VAL A 81 1.69 -1.93 11.01
CA VAL A 81 2.68 -0.98 10.48
C VAL A 81 4.03 -1.67 10.28
N GLU A 82 4.41 -1.92 9.04
CA GLU A 82 5.66 -2.59 8.67
C GLU A 82 6.48 -1.77 7.67
N SER A 83 7.80 -1.96 7.67
CA SER A 83 8.70 -1.35 6.68
C SER A 83 8.56 -2.08 5.36
N VAL A 84 8.21 -1.35 4.30
CA VAL A 84 8.02 -1.87 2.95
C VAL A 84 9.19 -1.44 2.08
N ASP A 85 9.81 -2.41 1.40
CA ASP A 85 10.85 -2.18 0.40
C ASP A 85 10.20 -2.11 -0.99
N CYS A 86 9.87 -0.88 -1.40
CA CYS A 86 9.17 -0.61 -2.66
C CYS A 86 9.93 0.39 -3.54
N GLN A 87 11.26 0.31 -3.52
CA GLN A 87 12.14 1.20 -4.31
C GLN A 87 12.33 0.70 -5.74
N VAL A 88 12.41 -0.63 -5.89
CA VAL A 88 12.70 -1.31 -7.15
C VAL A 88 11.46 -1.95 -7.75
N ILE A 89 10.51 -2.34 -6.91
CA ILE A 89 9.27 -2.99 -7.29
C ILE A 89 8.15 -2.28 -6.52
N PRO A 90 7.08 -1.81 -7.18
CA PRO A 90 5.93 -1.24 -6.48
C PRO A 90 5.33 -2.26 -5.51
N GLU A 91 4.97 -1.80 -4.32
CA GLU A 91 4.14 -2.58 -3.41
C GLU A 91 2.71 -2.54 -3.94
N GLU A 92 2.12 -3.71 -4.21
CA GLU A 92 0.74 -3.86 -4.63
C GLU A 92 0.05 -4.87 -3.71
N ASN A 93 -1.08 -4.46 -3.12
CA ASN A 93 -1.82 -5.33 -2.21
C ASN A 93 -3.30 -4.95 -2.16
N GLU A 94 -4.10 -5.83 -1.55
CA GLU A 94 -5.53 -5.65 -1.40
C GLU A 94 -6.05 -6.08 -0.02
N PHE A 95 -7.13 -5.44 0.43
CA PHE A 95 -7.76 -5.73 1.71
C PHE A 95 -9.29 -5.73 1.59
N LEU A 96 -9.92 -6.82 2.05
CA LEU A 96 -11.37 -6.93 2.07
C LEU A 96 -11.95 -6.17 3.28
N CYS A 97 -12.60 -5.06 3.02
CA CYS A 97 -13.28 -4.28 4.05
C CYS A 97 -14.64 -4.90 4.40
N GLU A 98 -14.67 -5.74 5.43
CA GLU A 98 -15.91 -6.36 5.94
C GLU A 98 -16.90 -5.36 6.55
N LYS A 99 -16.47 -4.13 6.86
CA LYS A 99 -17.28 -3.09 7.49
C LYS A 99 -17.22 -1.79 6.69
N ALA A 100 -18.36 -1.10 6.61
CA ALA A 100 -18.40 0.27 6.12
C ALA A 100 -17.77 1.24 7.12
N GLY A 101 -17.10 2.29 6.62
CA GLY A 101 -16.37 3.27 7.43
C GLY A 101 -15.30 4.00 6.63
N THR A 102 -14.51 4.84 7.31
CA THR A 102 -13.34 5.50 6.68
C THR A 102 -12.11 4.65 6.99
N CYS A 103 -11.48 4.10 5.96
CA CYS A 103 -10.17 3.47 6.09
C CYS A 103 -9.11 4.55 5.82
N GLU A 104 -8.10 4.63 6.67
CA GLU A 104 -6.99 5.58 6.53
C GLU A 104 -5.70 4.78 6.33
N TYR A 105 -5.00 5.03 5.23
CA TYR A 105 -3.62 4.55 5.05
C TYR A 105 -2.67 5.45 5.84
N TRP A 106 -1.69 4.89 6.53
CA TRP A 106 -0.68 5.64 7.25
C TRP A 106 0.71 5.30 6.72
N ASN A 107 1.36 6.30 6.14
CA ASN A 107 2.72 6.21 5.62
C ASN A 107 3.67 6.96 6.55
N PHE A 108 4.65 6.29 7.14
CA PHE A 108 5.66 6.90 8.01
C PHE A 108 7.06 6.83 7.39
N VAL A 109 7.77 7.96 7.36
CA VAL A 109 9.19 8.02 7.00
C VAL A 109 10.02 8.14 8.28
N PHE A 110 11.04 7.31 8.47
CA PHE A 110 11.93 7.37 9.65
C PHE A 110 13.10 8.34 9.44
#